data_AF-A0A7J9IZL0-F1
#
_entry.id   AF-A0A7J9IZL0-F1
#
_cell.length_a   1.000
_cell.length_b   1.000
_cell.length_c   1.000
_cell.angle_alpha   90.00
_cell.angle_beta   90.00
_cell.angle_gamma   90.00
#
_symmetry.space_group_name_H-M   'P 1'
#
loop_
_entity.id
_entity.type
_entity.pdbx_description
1 polymer ?
#
loop_
_entity_poly.entity_id
_entity_poly.type
_entity_poly.pdbx_seq_one_letter_code
_entity_poly.pdbx_strand_id
1 'polypeptide(L)'
;MDRLVKVDVKEVEIVFMEGQKTTTNFTLTNLMHTMSVAVCLSTKNSSFFSFNNQFSIIPPLSSSTYTLFSQPSDQPPLTNPPDAITVKTTMLPLGKAHHDDLRRLFSKPGPHVFKDATLPISFTGPHVIQYLISSNTQMTDMDIWCNKAISGCFGDQLTVLLKSAVVSGKVGLVRTLIDHRGDVNDKDDKGRSLVSLAVEAGHVDVVNALISSGCEIDNTVDHVLHYAAAKNRVDLMDVLFRGYKNMDLIDSIDFNGRTPIHISAIHGHTESIKFCLSLGADPEVLDVNKCTPLHLAALGGHLSAVECLLEVSNYTKYALNGQGKTAFALAVENDRSNVYDPLHLGDALHRSARIGDVNGIKSCISEGANMNGKDQNGWTPLHRAAFKGKTECVRALISYGGDINGVDNNGYTPLHRAVEAGHVEAALVLIGHGAKANVKCLKGIGMGVALKSDCSKNHCCYRGSFVQPL
;
A
#
# COMPACT_ATOMS: atom_id res chain seq x y z
N MET A 1 -48.31 32.47 25.69
CA MET A 1 -48.01 31.02 25.76
C MET A 1 -47.48 30.66 24.40
N ASP A 2 -46.22 30.27 24.33
CA ASP A 2 -45.55 30.08 23.03
C ASP A 2 -45.74 28.64 22.51
N ARG A 3 -46.28 27.73 23.34
CA ARG A 3 -46.58 26.33 23.00
C ARG A 3 -47.83 25.85 23.74
N LEU A 4 -48.72 25.15 23.05
CA LEU A 4 -49.93 24.51 23.61
C LEU A 4 -49.68 23.06 24.05
N VAL A 5 -48.72 22.37 23.42
CA VAL A 5 -48.30 21.02 23.79
C VAL A 5 -46.81 20.93 24.10
N LYS A 6 -46.44 19.93 24.92
CA LYS A 6 -45.07 19.52 25.21
C LYS A 6 -44.83 18.11 24.65
N VAL A 7 -43.67 17.89 24.04
CA VAL A 7 -43.22 16.56 23.60
C VAL A 7 -42.37 15.91 24.69
N ASP A 8 -42.48 14.59 24.84
CA ASP A 8 -41.66 13.79 25.76
C ASP A 8 -40.21 13.59 25.29
N VAL A 9 -39.98 13.54 23.98
CA VAL A 9 -38.66 13.33 23.36
C VAL A 9 -38.13 14.58 22.64
N LYS A 10 -36.80 14.67 22.53
CA LYS A 10 -36.13 15.71 21.74
C LYS A 10 -36.00 15.34 20.25
N GLU A 11 -35.86 14.05 19.97
CA GLU A 11 -35.80 13.47 18.64
C GLU A 11 -36.52 12.12 18.63
N VAL A 12 -36.93 11.67 17.45
CA VAL A 12 -37.63 10.42 17.25
C VAL A 12 -36.69 9.43 16.58
N GLU A 13 -36.29 8.40 17.31
CA GLU A 13 -35.38 7.36 16.83
C GLU A 13 -36.17 6.19 16.23
N ILE A 14 -35.72 5.75 15.04
CA ILE A 14 -36.27 4.61 14.32
C ILE A 14 -35.14 3.62 14.07
N VAL A 15 -35.28 2.41 14.62
CA VAL A 15 -34.39 1.30 14.28
C VAL A 15 -34.69 0.86 12.84
N PHE A 16 -33.79 1.13 11.91
CA PHE A 16 -33.98 0.79 10.51
C PHE A 16 -33.66 -0.69 10.25
N MET A 17 -34.59 -1.36 9.58
CA MET A 17 -34.46 -2.75 9.16
C MET A 17 -34.78 -2.83 7.67
N GLU A 18 -33.84 -3.35 6.88
CA GLU A 18 -33.95 -3.42 5.43
C GLU A 18 -35.20 -4.20 5.02
N GLY A 19 -35.97 -3.64 4.09
CA GLY A 19 -37.19 -4.27 3.55
C GLY A 19 -38.34 -4.40 4.56
N GLN A 20 -38.22 -3.85 5.77
CA GLN A 20 -39.23 -4.00 6.83
C GLN A 20 -39.90 -2.69 7.21
N LYS A 21 -41.15 -2.81 7.65
CA LYS A 21 -41.91 -1.70 8.23
C LYS A 21 -41.46 -1.52 9.68
N THR A 22 -40.97 -0.35 10.03
CA THR A 22 -40.51 -0.04 11.39
C THR A 22 -41.41 1.01 12.02
N THR A 23 -41.52 0.97 13.35
CA THR A 23 -42.41 1.86 14.10
C THR A 23 -41.72 2.40 15.34
N THR A 24 -42.10 3.61 15.73
CA THR A 24 -41.63 4.24 16.96
C THR A 24 -42.72 5.12 17.54
N ASN A 25 -42.70 5.30 18.86
CA ASN A 25 -43.74 6.02 19.59
C ASN A 25 -43.16 7.28 20.23
N PHE A 26 -43.97 8.34 20.29
CA PHE A 26 -43.69 9.55 21.06
C PHE A 26 -44.99 10.09 21.65
N THR A 27 -44.89 10.92 22.68
CA THR A 27 -46.04 11.40 23.44
C THR A 27 -46.11 12.92 23.41
N LEU A 28 -47.32 13.43 23.20
CA LEU A 28 -47.63 14.85 23.35
C LEU A 28 -48.51 15.06 24.57
N THR A 29 -48.15 16.02 25.41
CA THR A 29 -48.90 16.42 26.60
C THR A 29 -49.52 17.79 26.37
N ASN A 30 -50.83 17.92 26.57
CA ASN A 30 -51.52 19.20 26.53
C ASN A 30 -51.19 20.01 27.79
N LEU A 31 -50.70 21.24 27.61
CA LEU A 31 -50.34 22.15 28.70
C LEU A 31 -51.51 23.02 29.18
N MET A 32 -52.65 22.99 28.49
CA MET A 32 -53.83 23.78 28.81
C MET A 32 -54.64 23.13 29.93
N HIS A 33 -54.98 23.92 30.95
CA HIS A 33 -55.79 23.47 32.10
C HIS A 33 -57.28 23.33 31.80
N THR A 34 -57.82 24.11 30.85
CA THR A 34 -59.27 24.25 30.63
C THR A 34 -59.73 23.93 29.22
N MET A 35 -58.82 23.80 28.24
CA MET A 35 -59.16 23.63 26.83
C MET A 35 -58.50 22.40 26.23
N SER A 36 -59.24 21.69 25.38
CA SER A 36 -58.66 20.66 24.52
C SER A 36 -57.83 21.31 23.42
N VAL A 37 -56.76 20.63 23.00
CA VAL A 37 -55.89 21.08 21.91
C VAL A 37 -56.03 20.12 20.73
N ALA A 38 -56.39 20.64 19.57
CA ALA A 38 -56.29 19.91 18.32
C ALA A 38 -54.83 19.85 17.88
N VAL A 39 -54.39 18.69 17.39
CA VAL A 39 -53.03 18.44 16.92
C VAL A 39 -53.06 17.92 15.48
N CYS A 40 -52.13 18.42 14.66
CA CYS A 40 -51.82 17.94 13.33
C CYS A 40 -50.34 17.60 13.22
N LEU A 41 -50.05 16.39 12.76
CA LEU A 41 -48.70 15.89 12.51
C LEU A 41 -48.40 15.87 11.01
N SER A 42 -47.19 16.27 10.63
CA SER A 42 -46.72 16.20 9.23
C SER A 42 -45.21 16.04 9.16
N THR A 43 -44.71 15.26 8.20
CA THR A 43 -43.28 15.14 7.85
C THR A 43 -43.01 15.77 6.48
N LYS A 44 -41.74 15.98 6.11
CA LYS A 44 -41.40 16.41 4.74
C LYS A 44 -41.55 15.26 3.75
N ASN A 45 -41.17 14.05 4.15
CA ASN A 45 -41.27 12.85 3.33
C ASN A 45 -42.55 12.06 3.67
N SER A 46 -43.70 12.57 3.23
CA SER A 46 -45.00 11.96 3.49
C SER A 46 -45.27 10.67 2.71
N SER A 47 -44.44 10.33 1.71
CA SER A 47 -44.51 9.03 1.03
C SER A 47 -43.84 7.92 1.84
N PHE A 48 -42.78 8.26 2.58
CA PHE A 48 -42.05 7.29 3.42
C PHE A 48 -42.61 7.18 4.85
N PHE A 49 -43.12 8.28 5.41
CA PHE A 49 -43.62 8.30 6.79
C PHE A 49 -45.13 8.42 6.87
N SER A 50 -45.74 7.66 7.78
CA SER A 50 -47.16 7.78 8.11
C SER A 50 -47.40 7.72 9.62
N PHE A 51 -48.56 8.19 10.07
CA PHE A 51 -48.95 8.21 11.49
C PHE A 51 -50.17 7.34 11.73
N ASN A 52 -50.32 6.79 12.94
CA ASN A 52 -51.57 6.14 13.36
C ASN A 52 -52.75 7.12 13.28
N ASN A 53 -52.54 8.34 13.79
CA ASN A 53 -53.50 9.42 13.81
C ASN A 53 -52.82 10.73 13.41
N GLN A 54 -53.02 11.18 12.18
CA GLN A 54 -52.48 12.46 11.71
C GLN A 54 -53.14 13.66 12.40
N PHE A 55 -54.44 13.55 12.68
CA PHE A 55 -55.24 14.57 13.36
C PHE A 55 -55.82 13.98 14.63
N SER A 56 -55.78 14.74 15.72
CA SER A 56 -56.28 14.27 17.03
C SER A 56 -56.64 15.43 17.94
N ILE A 57 -57.30 15.12 19.05
CA ILE A 57 -57.66 16.08 20.10
C ILE A 57 -57.09 15.55 21.41
N ILE A 58 -56.29 16.36 22.08
CA ILE A 58 -55.74 16.05 23.40
C ILE A 58 -56.55 16.83 24.45
N PRO A 59 -57.30 16.15 25.33
CA PRO A 59 -58.02 16.79 26.43
C PRO A 59 -57.12 17.63 27.37
N PRO A 60 -57.67 18.56 28.17
CA PRO A 60 -56.90 19.37 29.11
C PRO A 60 -56.04 18.51 30.04
N LEU A 61 -54.77 18.90 30.24
CA LEU A 61 -53.78 18.23 31.10
C LEU A 61 -53.59 16.73 30.85
N SER A 62 -53.96 16.24 29.67
CA SER A 62 -53.82 14.84 29.28
C SER A 62 -52.69 14.66 28.27
N SER A 63 -52.28 13.41 28.08
CA SER A 63 -51.26 13.03 27.10
C SER A 63 -51.83 12.06 26.09
N SER A 64 -51.31 12.11 24.87
CA SER A 64 -51.65 11.17 23.80
C SER A 64 -50.38 10.67 23.13
N THR A 65 -50.33 9.34 22.90
CA THR A 65 -49.20 8.67 22.26
C THR A 65 -49.47 8.51 20.77
N TYR A 66 -48.48 8.85 19.97
CA TYR A 66 -48.49 8.78 18.52
C TYR A 66 -47.47 7.77 18.05
N THR A 67 -47.83 7.01 17.02
CA THR A 67 -46.94 6.06 16.37
C THR A 67 -46.57 6.57 15.00
N LEU A 68 -45.27 6.74 14.76
CA LEU A 68 -44.70 6.99 13.45
C LEU A 68 -44.38 5.64 12.80
N PHE A 69 -44.81 5.45 11.55
CA PHE A 69 -44.54 4.28 10.74
C PHE A 69 -43.61 4.67 9.58
N SER A 70 -42.57 3.87 9.33
CA SER A 70 -41.80 3.92 8.09
C SER A 70 -42.43 2.99 7.05
N GLN A 71 -42.31 3.31 5.76
CA GLN A 71 -42.54 2.34 4.71
C GLN A 71 -41.35 1.37 4.57
N PRO A 72 -41.56 0.14 4.08
CA PRO A 72 -40.47 -0.75 3.71
C PRO A 72 -39.56 -0.10 2.67
N SER A 73 -38.25 -0.18 2.88
CA SER A 73 -37.26 0.28 1.91
C SER A 73 -35.95 -0.49 2.10
N ASP A 74 -35.23 -0.69 1.00
CA ASP A 74 -33.92 -1.33 1.00
C ASP A 74 -32.81 -0.36 1.44
N GLN A 75 -33.08 0.95 1.47
CA GLN A 75 -32.10 1.97 1.84
C GLN A 75 -32.67 2.95 2.86
N PRO A 76 -31.89 3.34 3.89
CA PRO A 76 -32.33 4.36 4.83
C PRO A 76 -32.40 5.72 4.12
N PRO A 77 -33.52 6.47 4.23
CA PRO A 77 -33.64 7.79 3.60
C PRO A 77 -32.91 8.84 4.44
N LEU A 78 -31.58 8.78 4.42
CA LEU A 78 -30.70 9.72 5.13
C LEU A 78 -30.69 11.06 4.38
N THR A 79 -31.13 12.13 5.04
CA THR A 79 -31.18 13.48 4.49
C THR A 79 -30.42 14.47 5.37
N ASN A 80 -29.84 15.51 4.77
CA ASN A 80 -29.28 16.66 5.49
C ASN A 80 -29.94 17.96 5.00
N PRO A 81 -30.70 18.69 5.85
CA PRO A 81 -31.04 18.37 7.24
C PRO A 81 -31.97 17.16 7.35
N PRO A 82 -31.97 16.44 8.50
CA PRO A 82 -32.81 15.27 8.71
C PRO A 82 -34.30 15.62 8.54
N ASP A 83 -35.10 14.64 8.12
CA ASP A 83 -36.55 14.81 8.14
C ASP A 83 -37.03 14.99 9.58
N ALA A 84 -38.14 15.71 9.74
CA ALA A 84 -38.65 16.06 11.06
C ALA A 84 -40.17 16.07 11.09
N ILE A 85 -40.72 15.59 12.19
CA ILE A 85 -42.15 15.71 12.51
C ILE A 85 -42.42 17.15 12.92
N THR A 86 -43.22 17.84 12.13
CA THR A 86 -43.77 19.14 12.50
C THR A 86 -45.07 18.94 13.25
N VAL A 87 -45.13 19.43 14.48
CA VAL A 87 -46.34 19.41 15.33
C VAL A 87 -47.01 20.77 15.23
N LYS A 88 -48.21 20.78 14.66
CA LYS A 88 -49.07 21.97 14.60
C LYS A 88 -50.24 21.81 15.55
N THR A 89 -50.60 22.86 16.27
CA THR A 89 -51.65 22.82 17.29
C THR A 89 -52.59 24.00 17.17
N THR A 90 -53.81 23.83 17.69
CA THR A 90 -54.81 24.89 17.78
C THR A 90 -55.74 24.62 18.95
N MET A 91 -56.21 25.68 19.61
CA MET A 91 -57.13 25.55 20.72
C MET A 91 -58.53 25.18 20.23
N LEU A 92 -59.19 24.23 20.90
CA LEU A 92 -60.57 23.84 20.63
C LEU A 92 -61.48 24.21 21.81
N PRO A 93 -62.14 25.38 21.78
CA PRO A 93 -63.00 25.85 22.88
C PRO A 93 -64.17 24.92 23.19
N LEU A 94 -64.73 24.26 22.17
CA LEU A 94 -65.88 23.36 22.31
C LEU A 94 -65.51 21.91 22.64
N GLY A 95 -64.20 21.60 22.71
CA GLY A 95 -63.66 20.29 23.09
C GLY A 95 -63.95 19.12 22.15
N LYS A 96 -64.81 19.29 21.13
CA LYS A 96 -65.22 18.26 20.16
C LYS A 96 -65.13 18.80 18.74
N ALA A 97 -64.54 18.02 17.84
CA ALA A 97 -64.50 18.28 16.40
C ALA A 97 -64.41 16.94 15.65
N HIS A 98 -65.07 16.81 14.50
CA HIS A 98 -64.91 15.63 13.65
C HIS A 98 -63.58 15.69 12.88
N HIS A 99 -63.10 14.54 12.40
CA HIS A 99 -61.83 14.45 11.66
C HIS A 99 -61.76 15.40 10.45
N ASP A 100 -62.85 15.56 9.71
CA ASP A 100 -62.91 16.47 8.55
C ASP A 100 -62.83 17.95 8.96
N ASP A 101 -63.37 18.30 10.13
CA ASP A 101 -63.27 19.66 10.68
C ASP A 101 -61.83 19.98 11.06
N LEU A 102 -61.13 19.03 11.68
CA LEU A 102 -59.71 19.16 12.00
C LEU A 102 -58.88 19.32 10.73
N ARG A 103 -59.14 18.51 9.70
CA ARG A 103 -58.44 18.61 8.40
C ARG A 103 -58.64 19.98 7.76
N ARG A 104 -59.86 20.51 7.76
CA ARG A 104 -60.17 21.86 7.26
C ARG A 104 -59.48 22.94 8.09
N LEU A 105 -59.48 22.81 9.41
CA LEU A 105 -58.86 23.75 10.34
C LEU A 105 -57.36 23.90 10.08
N PHE A 106 -56.64 22.80 9.91
CA PHE A 106 -55.19 22.83 9.64
C PHE A 106 -54.84 23.10 8.17
N SER A 107 -55.80 23.04 7.24
CA SER A 107 -55.56 23.34 5.83
C SER A 107 -55.36 24.83 5.54
N LYS A 108 -55.91 25.72 6.39
CA LYS A 108 -55.79 27.16 6.24
C LYS A 108 -54.73 27.71 7.18
N PRO A 109 -53.62 28.28 6.68
CA PRO A 109 -52.67 28.97 7.56
C PRO A 109 -53.35 30.18 8.21
N GLY A 110 -53.04 30.43 9.49
CA GLY A 110 -53.59 31.57 10.20
C GLY A 110 -53.06 31.67 11.64
N PRO A 111 -53.35 32.77 12.34
CA PRO A 111 -52.83 33.04 13.69
C PRO A 111 -53.37 32.08 14.76
N HIS A 112 -54.34 31.23 14.41
CA HIS A 112 -54.91 30.22 15.28
C HIS A 112 -54.12 28.90 15.26
N VAL A 113 -53.18 28.71 14.33
CA VAL A 113 -52.35 27.50 14.23
C VAL A 113 -50.95 27.81 14.73
N PHE A 114 -50.55 27.13 15.81
CA PHE A 114 -49.23 27.24 16.41
C PHE A 114 -48.32 26.12 15.92
N LYS A 115 -47.04 26.40 15.73
CA LYS A 115 -46.00 25.40 15.42
C LYS A 115 -45.23 25.10 16.70
N ASP A 116 -45.79 24.22 17.53
CA ASP A 116 -45.31 23.99 18.90
C ASP A 116 -44.00 23.20 18.97
N ALA A 117 -43.76 22.28 18.03
CA ALA A 117 -42.55 21.46 18.01
C ALA A 117 -42.11 21.06 16.59
N THR A 118 -40.81 20.80 16.45
CA THR A 118 -40.20 20.15 15.28
C THR A 118 -39.27 19.09 15.81
N LEU A 119 -39.60 17.82 15.58
CA LEU A 119 -38.89 16.66 16.11
C LEU A 119 -38.08 16.02 14.99
N PRO A 120 -36.74 16.13 14.98
CA PRO A 120 -35.91 15.41 14.03
C PRO A 120 -36.14 13.89 14.11
N ILE A 121 -36.14 13.23 12.96
CA ILE A 121 -36.20 11.79 12.84
C ILE A 121 -34.78 11.29 12.60
N SER A 122 -34.33 10.36 13.44
CA SER A 122 -32.99 9.78 13.40
C SER A 122 -33.11 8.28 13.16
N PHE A 123 -32.30 7.75 12.24
CA PHE A 123 -32.26 6.31 11.97
C PHE A 123 -31.14 5.65 12.77
N THR A 124 -31.46 4.55 13.45
CA THR A 124 -30.56 3.79 14.29
C THR A 124 -30.48 2.33 13.86
N GLY A 125 -29.44 1.62 14.28
CA GLY A 125 -29.28 0.18 14.09
C GLY A 125 -28.31 -0.23 12.98
N PRO A 126 -28.05 -1.55 12.87
CA PRO A 126 -26.94 -2.09 12.09
C PRO A 126 -27.08 -1.90 10.58
N HIS A 127 -28.31 -1.94 10.04
CA HIS A 127 -28.53 -1.75 8.59
C HIS A 127 -28.21 -0.33 8.13
N VAL A 128 -28.34 0.67 9.01
CA VAL A 128 -27.90 2.04 8.70
C VAL A 128 -26.38 2.05 8.54
N ILE A 129 -25.66 1.44 9.48
CA ILE A 129 -24.20 1.36 9.44
C ILE A 129 -23.73 0.55 8.22
N GLN A 130 -24.39 -0.57 7.91
CA GLN A 130 -24.10 -1.37 6.72
C GLN A 130 -24.24 -0.55 5.43
N TYR A 131 -25.29 0.28 5.33
CA TYR A 131 -25.46 1.22 4.22
C TYR A 131 -24.37 2.30 4.19
N LEU A 132 -23.96 2.83 5.34
CA LEU A 132 -22.87 3.80 5.45
C LEU A 132 -21.50 3.20 5.05
N ILE A 133 -21.30 1.90 5.31
CA ILE A 133 -20.10 1.15 4.89
C ILE A 133 -20.06 0.98 3.37
N SER A 134 -21.20 0.59 2.76
CA SER A 134 -21.29 0.31 1.32
C SER A 134 -21.40 1.56 0.45
N SER A 135 -21.87 2.67 1.01
CA SER A 135 -22.02 3.93 0.27
C SER A 135 -20.66 4.61 0.04
N ASN A 136 -20.42 5.04 -1.20
CA ASN A 136 -19.23 5.80 -1.59
C ASN A 136 -19.41 7.32 -1.35
N THR A 137 -20.31 7.69 -0.45
CA THR A 137 -20.71 9.08 -0.22
C THR A 137 -19.54 9.86 0.39
N GLN A 138 -19.07 10.89 -0.33
CA GLN A 138 -18.16 11.93 0.17
C GLN A 138 -18.88 12.88 1.15
N MET A 139 -19.74 12.36 2.01
CA MET A 139 -20.52 13.21 2.89
C MET A 139 -19.68 13.58 4.11
N THR A 140 -19.43 14.88 4.27
CA THR A 140 -18.80 15.48 5.45
C THR A 140 -19.59 15.26 6.75
N ASP A 141 -20.80 14.68 6.67
CA ASP A 141 -21.72 14.44 7.79
C ASP A 141 -21.77 12.97 8.26
N MET A 142 -20.88 12.10 7.77
CA MET A 142 -20.86 10.69 8.15
C MET A 142 -20.82 10.52 9.67
N ASP A 143 -19.99 11.29 10.37
CA ASP A 143 -19.84 11.19 11.83
C ASP A 143 -21.16 11.44 12.59
N ILE A 144 -22.03 12.32 12.07
CA ILE A 144 -23.32 12.64 12.68
C ILE A 144 -24.24 11.41 12.60
N TRP A 145 -24.33 10.80 11.41
CA TRP A 145 -25.17 9.63 11.21
C TRP A 145 -24.60 8.39 11.89
N CYS A 146 -23.28 8.23 11.91
CA CYS A 146 -22.63 7.09 12.55
C CYS A 146 -22.89 7.05 14.05
N ASN A 147 -22.65 8.16 14.76
CA ASN A 147 -22.87 8.22 16.21
C ASN A 147 -24.32 7.93 16.59
N LYS A 148 -25.28 8.42 15.80
CA LYS A 148 -26.69 8.10 16.01
C LYS A 148 -27.02 6.65 15.68
N ALA A 149 -26.49 6.14 14.57
CA ALA A 149 -26.74 4.79 14.11
C ALA A 149 -26.35 3.74 15.16
N ILE A 150 -25.20 3.95 15.83
CA ILE A 150 -24.63 3.03 16.80
C ILE A 150 -25.50 2.85 18.07
N SER A 151 -26.29 3.85 18.45
CA SER A 151 -27.17 3.75 19.62
C SER A 151 -28.16 2.57 19.55
N GLY A 152 -28.49 2.11 18.35
CA GLY A 152 -29.37 0.96 18.10
C GLY A 152 -28.66 -0.38 17.87
N CYS A 153 -27.34 -0.46 18.12
CA CYS A 153 -26.53 -1.66 17.88
C CYS A 153 -26.14 -2.37 19.19
N PHE A 154 -26.07 -3.70 19.14
CA PHE A 154 -25.59 -4.54 20.24
C PHE A 154 -24.14 -4.99 20.01
N GLY A 155 -23.43 -5.39 21.08
CA GLY A 155 -21.98 -5.72 21.04
C GLY A 155 -21.56 -6.61 19.87
N ASP A 156 -22.17 -7.78 19.72
CA ASP A 156 -21.83 -8.73 18.64
C ASP A 156 -22.04 -8.12 17.24
N GLN A 157 -23.06 -7.26 17.08
CA GLN A 157 -23.32 -6.57 15.82
C GLN A 157 -22.25 -5.52 15.53
N LEU A 158 -21.76 -4.81 16.54
CA LEU A 158 -20.69 -3.81 16.39
C LEU A 158 -19.41 -4.47 15.88
N THR A 159 -19.07 -5.65 16.37
CA THR A 159 -17.89 -6.39 15.92
C THR A 159 -18.02 -6.84 14.46
N VAL A 160 -19.19 -7.34 14.04
CA VAL A 160 -19.45 -7.70 12.62
C VAL A 160 -19.38 -6.47 11.70
N LEU A 161 -19.93 -5.35 12.14
CA LEU A 161 -19.87 -4.09 11.41
C LEU A 161 -18.45 -3.53 11.35
N LEU A 162 -17.66 -3.70 12.41
CA LEU A 162 -16.26 -3.30 12.47
C LEU A 162 -15.45 -4.04 11.42
N LYS A 163 -15.59 -5.37 11.33
CA LYS A 163 -15.00 -6.19 10.24
C LYS A 163 -15.33 -5.63 8.85
N SER A 164 -16.61 -5.34 8.62
CA SER A 164 -17.07 -4.80 7.32
C SER A 164 -16.50 -3.41 7.02
N ALA A 165 -16.41 -2.54 8.03
CA ALA A 165 -15.83 -1.19 7.91
C ALA A 165 -14.31 -1.22 7.66
N VAL A 166 -13.61 -2.20 8.26
CA VAL A 166 -12.18 -2.42 8.05
C VAL A 166 -11.89 -2.77 6.59
N VAL A 167 -12.63 -3.71 6.01
CA VAL A 167 -12.46 -4.13 4.60
C VAL A 167 -12.82 -3.00 3.64
N SER A 168 -13.84 -2.18 3.95
CA SER A 168 -14.25 -1.06 3.10
C SER A 168 -13.33 0.17 3.18
N GLY A 169 -12.41 0.22 4.14
CA GLY A 169 -11.44 1.32 4.28
C GLY A 169 -12.00 2.59 4.94
N LYS A 170 -13.17 2.51 5.57
CA LYS A 170 -13.85 3.68 6.16
C LYS A 170 -13.32 3.96 7.58
N VAL A 171 -12.15 4.61 7.66
CA VAL A 171 -11.42 4.86 8.93
C VAL A 171 -12.26 5.55 10.01
N GLY A 172 -13.09 6.53 9.64
CA GLY A 172 -13.98 7.23 10.59
C GLY A 172 -14.99 6.28 11.24
N LEU A 173 -15.59 5.38 10.45
CA LEU A 173 -16.48 4.33 10.93
C LEU A 173 -15.73 3.33 11.82
N VAL A 174 -14.53 2.90 11.41
CA VAL A 174 -13.69 1.99 12.21
C VAL A 174 -13.42 2.59 13.59
N ARG A 175 -12.96 3.85 13.67
CA ARG A 175 -12.71 4.53 14.96
C ARG A 175 -13.97 4.61 15.81
N THR A 176 -15.08 5.04 15.21
CA THR A 176 -16.35 5.19 15.93
C THR A 176 -16.84 3.84 16.48
N LEU A 177 -16.72 2.75 15.71
CA LEU A 177 -17.11 1.41 16.14
C LEU A 177 -16.21 0.89 17.28
N ILE A 178 -14.91 1.15 17.22
CA ILE A 178 -13.96 0.82 18.30
C ILE A 178 -14.29 1.59 19.58
N ASP A 179 -14.55 2.90 19.48
CA ASP A 179 -14.91 3.75 20.63
C ASP A 179 -16.19 3.26 21.34
N HIS A 180 -17.10 2.62 20.60
CA HIS A 180 -18.32 2.03 21.12
C HIS A 180 -18.18 0.54 21.51
N ARG A 181 -16.95 0.05 21.71
CA ARG A 181 -16.61 -1.31 22.14
C ARG A 181 -16.84 -2.42 21.10
N GLY A 182 -16.71 -2.11 19.81
CA GLY A 182 -16.46 -3.16 18.82
C GLY A 182 -15.15 -3.89 19.14
N ASP A 183 -15.17 -5.22 19.14
CA ASP A 183 -14.00 -6.01 19.49
C ASP A 183 -12.93 -5.95 18.38
N VAL A 184 -11.82 -5.29 18.69
CA VAL A 184 -10.69 -5.10 17.76
C VAL A 184 -9.87 -6.38 17.57
N ASN A 185 -9.97 -7.34 18.50
CA ASN A 185 -9.22 -8.60 18.49
C ASN A 185 -10.06 -9.78 18.02
N ASP A 186 -11.28 -9.52 17.54
CA ASP A 186 -12.09 -10.54 16.90
C ASP A 186 -11.42 -11.04 15.61
N LYS A 187 -11.58 -12.34 15.35
CA LYS A 187 -10.90 -13.04 14.26
C LYS A 187 -11.90 -13.46 13.19
N ASP A 188 -11.50 -13.47 11.92
CA ASP A 188 -12.34 -14.03 10.86
C ASP A 188 -12.47 -15.56 10.96
N ASP A 189 -13.27 -16.17 10.08
CA ASP A 189 -13.49 -17.62 10.07
C ASP A 189 -12.20 -18.44 9.82
N LYS A 190 -11.12 -17.78 9.35
CA LYS A 190 -9.79 -18.37 9.14
C LYS A 190 -8.83 -18.08 10.29
N GLY A 191 -9.28 -17.41 11.35
CA GLY A 191 -8.47 -17.02 12.50
C GLY A 191 -7.62 -15.77 12.27
N ARG A 192 -7.83 -15.02 11.18
CA ARG A 192 -7.06 -13.81 10.87
C ARG A 192 -7.58 -12.60 11.65
N SER A 193 -6.66 -11.76 12.11
CA SER A 193 -6.93 -10.49 12.76
C SER A 193 -7.55 -9.47 11.81
N LEU A 194 -8.17 -8.43 12.38
CA LEU A 194 -8.65 -7.27 11.60
C LEU A 194 -7.52 -6.55 10.87
N VAL A 195 -6.30 -6.56 11.42
CA VAL A 195 -5.13 -5.96 10.76
C VAL A 195 -4.76 -6.72 9.49
N SER A 196 -4.81 -8.06 9.51
CA SER A 196 -4.61 -8.87 8.30
C SER A 196 -5.64 -8.53 7.22
N LEU A 197 -6.92 -8.38 7.58
CA LEU A 197 -7.97 -7.95 6.65
C LEU A 197 -7.71 -6.55 6.09
N ALA A 198 -7.28 -5.60 6.94
CA ALA A 198 -6.98 -4.24 6.53
C ALA A 198 -5.79 -4.16 5.56
N VAL A 199 -4.74 -4.97 5.78
CA VAL A 199 -3.57 -5.08 4.90
C VAL A 199 -3.95 -5.74 3.57
N GLU A 200 -4.74 -6.81 3.62
CA GLU A 200 -5.30 -7.46 2.43
C GLU A 200 -6.25 -6.53 1.65
N ALA A 201 -6.89 -5.55 2.30
CA ALA A 201 -7.66 -4.52 1.60
C ALA A 201 -6.77 -3.36 1.10
N GLY A 202 -5.64 -3.10 1.75
CA GLY A 202 -4.65 -2.08 1.36
C GLY A 202 -4.86 -0.70 2.01
N HIS A 203 -5.57 -0.65 3.15
CA HIS A 203 -6.02 0.59 3.80
C HIS A 203 -5.08 0.98 4.95
N VAL A 204 -4.04 1.77 4.65
CA VAL A 204 -2.99 2.17 5.62
C VAL A 204 -3.57 2.89 6.85
N ASP A 205 -4.51 3.80 6.65
CA ASP A 205 -5.11 4.57 7.74
C ASP A 205 -5.95 3.70 8.68
N VAL A 206 -6.59 2.65 8.14
CA VAL A 206 -7.32 1.66 8.95
C VAL A 206 -6.34 0.82 9.74
N VAL A 207 -5.24 0.36 9.13
CA VAL A 207 -4.17 -0.37 9.83
C VAL A 207 -3.64 0.46 11.00
N ASN A 208 -3.32 1.74 10.78
CA ASN A 208 -2.89 2.65 11.84
C ASN A 208 -3.92 2.77 12.98
N ALA A 209 -5.21 2.90 12.64
CA ALA A 209 -6.27 2.98 13.64
C ALA A 209 -6.37 1.70 14.48
N LEU A 210 -6.28 0.52 13.85
CA LEU A 210 -6.32 -0.77 14.55
C LEU A 210 -5.09 -0.98 15.46
N ILE A 211 -3.89 -0.69 14.96
CA ILE A 211 -2.65 -0.78 15.76
C ILE A 211 -2.72 0.16 16.97
N SER A 212 -3.15 1.41 16.77
CA SER A 212 -3.28 2.40 17.84
C SER A 212 -4.32 2.00 18.89
N SER A 213 -5.28 1.15 18.50
CA SER A 213 -6.33 0.63 19.38
C SER A 213 -5.93 -0.65 20.12
N GLY A 214 -4.69 -1.13 19.93
CA GLY A 214 -4.17 -2.33 20.59
C GLY A 214 -4.60 -3.64 19.93
N CYS A 215 -4.86 -3.64 18.62
CA CYS A 215 -5.12 -4.88 17.88
C CYS A 215 -3.88 -5.78 17.89
N GLU A 216 -4.03 -7.00 18.40
CA GLU A 216 -2.97 -8.01 18.45
C GLU A 216 -2.90 -8.78 17.12
N ILE A 217 -1.68 -9.19 16.75
CA ILE A 217 -1.44 -10.05 15.58
C ILE A 217 -0.80 -11.36 16.02
N ASP A 218 -1.18 -12.43 15.32
CA ASP A 218 -0.58 -13.75 15.41
C ASP A 218 0.14 -14.04 14.10
N ASN A 219 1.48 -13.93 14.13
CA ASN A 219 2.32 -14.12 12.95
C ASN A 219 2.19 -15.51 12.31
N THR A 220 1.70 -16.52 13.04
CA THR A 220 1.50 -17.87 12.49
C THR A 220 0.28 -17.98 11.56
N VAL A 221 -0.63 -17.01 11.65
CA VAL A 221 -1.88 -16.97 10.87
C VAL A 221 -1.95 -15.73 9.98
N ASP A 222 -1.60 -14.58 10.53
CA ASP A 222 -1.86 -13.28 9.91
C ASP A 222 -0.97 -12.98 8.71
N HIS A 223 0.30 -13.38 8.75
CA HIS A 223 1.32 -13.14 7.71
C HIS A 223 1.26 -11.72 7.11
N VAL A 224 1.00 -10.72 7.96
CA VAL A 224 0.68 -9.34 7.53
C VAL A 224 1.78 -8.73 6.67
N LEU A 225 3.05 -9.01 7.00
CA LEU A 225 4.17 -8.49 6.24
C LEU A 225 4.32 -9.18 4.87
N HIS A 226 3.98 -10.47 4.76
CA HIS A 226 3.91 -11.19 3.49
C HIS A 226 2.83 -10.60 2.56
N TYR A 227 1.64 -10.30 3.08
CA TYR A 227 0.58 -9.67 2.29
C TYR A 227 0.97 -8.28 1.80
N ALA A 228 1.60 -7.46 2.66
CA ALA A 228 2.11 -6.15 2.27
C ALA A 228 3.22 -6.26 1.21
N ALA A 229 4.16 -7.19 1.41
CA ALA A 229 5.24 -7.51 0.48
C ALA A 229 4.74 -8.00 -0.88
N ALA A 230 3.70 -8.83 -0.92
CA ALA A 230 3.08 -9.34 -2.16
C ALA A 230 2.40 -8.24 -2.99
N LYS A 231 2.06 -7.10 -2.37
CA LYS A 231 1.44 -5.95 -3.03
C LYS A 231 2.40 -4.81 -3.36
N ASN A 232 3.67 -4.98 -3.03
CA ASN A 232 4.68 -3.92 -3.08
C ASN A 232 4.31 -2.65 -2.28
N ARG A 233 3.57 -2.80 -1.18
CA ARG A 233 3.09 -1.66 -0.37
C ARG A 233 4.03 -1.40 0.78
N VAL A 234 5.15 -0.74 0.47
CA VAL A 234 6.20 -0.37 1.45
C VAL A 234 5.66 0.53 2.55
N ASP A 235 4.65 1.35 2.24
CA ASP A 235 3.89 2.15 3.23
C ASP A 235 3.21 1.28 4.30
N LEU A 236 2.56 0.18 3.89
CA LEU A 236 1.99 -0.79 4.83
C LEU A 236 3.08 -1.53 5.61
N MET A 237 4.17 -1.91 4.94
CA MET A 237 5.29 -2.59 5.60
C MET A 237 5.92 -1.71 6.69
N ASP A 238 6.13 -0.42 6.43
CA ASP A 238 6.68 0.54 7.40
C ASP A 238 5.74 0.76 8.58
N VAL A 239 4.44 0.91 8.33
CA VAL A 239 3.44 1.04 9.40
C VAL A 239 3.38 -0.20 10.29
N LEU A 240 3.36 -1.41 9.70
CA LEU A 240 3.34 -2.66 10.45
C LEU A 240 4.62 -2.84 11.30
N PHE A 241 5.78 -2.61 10.69
CA PHE A 241 7.07 -2.76 11.37
C PHE A 241 7.21 -1.77 12.54
N ARG A 242 6.85 -0.50 12.35
CA ARG A 242 6.88 0.52 13.41
C ARG A 242 5.82 0.27 14.49
N GLY A 243 4.64 -0.18 14.07
CA GLY A 243 3.49 -0.39 14.95
C GLY A 243 3.72 -1.51 15.96
N TYR A 244 4.24 -2.64 15.51
CA TYR A 244 4.48 -3.80 16.36
C TYR A 244 5.89 -3.87 16.94
N LYS A 245 6.83 -3.00 16.50
CA LYS A 245 8.23 -2.89 16.99
C LYS A 245 8.94 -4.23 17.13
N ASN A 246 8.55 -5.22 16.34
CA ASN A 246 9.00 -6.59 16.52
C ASN A 246 9.99 -6.96 15.40
N MET A 247 11.25 -7.18 15.77
CA MET A 247 12.29 -7.66 14.85
C MET A 247 11.94 -9.05 14.30
N ASP A 248 11.15 -9.85 15.03
CA ASP A 248 10.72 -11.18 14.57
C ASP A 248 9.77 -11.13 13.37
N LEU A 249 9.18 -9.95 13.07
CA LEU A 249 8.25 -9.82 11.95
C LEU A 249 8.97 -9.86 10.61
N ILE A 250 10.18 -9.30 10.51
CA ILE A 250 10.88 -9.13 9.23
C ILE A 250 11.30 -10.47 8.61
N ASP A 251 11.65 -11.44 9.46
CA ASP A 251 12.03 -12.80 9.08
C ASP A 251 10.95 -13.83 9.46
N SER A 252 9.71 -13.38 9.69
CA SER A 252 8.58 -14.28 9.91
C SER A 252 8.35 -15.16 8.68
N ILE A 253 8.03 -16.43 8.89
CA ILE A 253 7.86 -17.40 7.80
C ILE A 253 6.40 -17.76 7.60
N ASP A 254 6.02 -18.00 6.34
CA ASP A 254 4.73 -18.60 6.01
C ASP A 254 4.77 -20.14 6.09
N PHE A 255 3.66 -20.78 5.73
CA PHE A 255 3.54 -22.24 5.68
C PHE A 255 4.51 -22.96 4.73
N ASN A 256 5.16 -22.23 3.80
CA ASN A 256 6.20 -22.74 2.91
C ASN A 256 7.61 -22.33 3.39
N GLY A 257 7.76 -21.84 4.62
CA GLY A 257 9.04 -21.36 5.13
C GLY A 257 9.53 -20.07 4.47
N ARG A 258 8.64 -19.33 3.79
CA ARG A 258 9.04 -18.12 3.04
C ARG A 258 8.93 -16.90 3.93
N THR A 259 9.97 -16.08 3.92
CA THR A 259 9.97 -14.75 4.53
C THR A 259 9.37 -13.68 3.60
N PRO A 260 9.05 -12.47 4.08
CA PRO A 260 8.60 -11.37 3.24
C PRO A 260 9.50 -11.09 2.03
N ILE A 261 10.83 -11.21 2.16
CA ILE A 261 11.77 -11.03 1.03
C ILE A 261 11.62 -12.11 -0.04
N HIS A 262 11.27 -13.35 0.31
CA HIS A 262 10.91 -14.38 -0.66
C HIS A 262 9.64 -13.99 -1.42
N ILE A 263 8.62 -13.50 -0.72
CA ILE A 263 7.36 -13.07 -1.34
C ILE A 263 7.58 -11.90 -2.28
N SER A 264 8.39 -10.91 -1.88
CA SER A 264 8.77 -9.81 -2.76
C SER A 264 9.55 -10.29 -3.99
N ALA A 265 10.46 -11.25 -3.82
CA ALA A 265 11.23 -11.85 -4.91
C ALA A 265 10.35 -12.61 -5.91
N ILE A 266 9.36 -13.38 -5.44
CA ILE A 266 8.39 -14.10 -6.30
C ILE A 266 7.66 -13.12 -7.24
N HIS A 267 7.32 -11.93 -6.75
CA HIS A 267 6.56 -10.94 -7.50
C HIS A 267 7.43 -9.87 -8.19
N GLY A 268 8.75 -9.93 -8.05
CA GLY A 268 9.68 -8.94 -8.61
C GLY A 268 9.57 -7.56 -7.98
N HIS A 269 9.13 -7.49 -6.72
CA HIS A 269 8.85 -6.24 -6.00
C HIS A 269 10.11 -5.67 -5.35
N THR A 270 10.95 -5.04 -6.18
CA THR A 270 12.27 -4.51 -5.79
C THR A 270 12.23 -3.54 -4.63
N GLU A 271 11.22 -2.65 -4.55
CA GLU A 271 11.13 -1.68 -3.45
C GLU A 271 10.84 -2.37 -2.10
N SER A 272 10.03 -3.42 -2.10
CA SER A 272 9.81 -4.24 -0.91
C SER A 272 11.06 -5.04 -0.52
N ILE A 273 11.83 -5.54 -1.49
CA ILE A 273 13.13 -6.20 -1.24
C ILE A 273 14.08 -5.21 -0.56
N LYS A 274 14.28 -4.02 -1.15
CA LYS A 274 15.14 -2.96 -0.58
C LYS A 274 14.70 -2.56 0.81
N PHE A 275 13.39 -2.41 1.02
CA PHE A 275 12.84 -2.09 2.32
C PHE A 275 13.18 -3.17 3.36
N CYS A 276 12.93 -4.44 3.07
CA CYS A 276 13.30 -5.55 3.95
C CYS A 276 14.79 -5.57 4.28
N LEU A 277 15.65 -5.42 3.27
CA LEU A 277 17.11 -5.38 3.44
C LEU A 277 17.55 -4.20 4.29
N SER A 278 16.92 -3.03 4.14
CA SER A 278 17.22 -1.85 4.95
C SER A 278 16.89 -2.03 6.43
N LEU A 279 15.98 -2.95 6.75
CA LEU A 279 15.62 -3.35 8.11
C LEU A 279 16.46 -4.52 8.65
N GLY A 280 17.39 -5.05 7.84
CA GLY A 280 18.29 -6.13 8.23
C GLY A 280 17.76 -7.55 7.95
N ALA A 281 16.74 -7.70 7.09
CA ALA A 281 16.29 -9.02 6.64
C ALA A 281 17.44 -9.79 5.99
N ASP A 282 17.52 -11.10 6.25
CA ASP A 282 18.53 -11.96 5.65
C ASP A 282 18.17 -12.32 4.18
N PRO A 283 18.99 -11.94 3.18
CA PRO A 283 18.75 -12.30 1.78
C PRO A 283 19.03 -13.76 1.44
N GLU A 284 19.60 -14.54 2.36
CA GLU A 284 20.05 -15.91 2.14
C GLU A 284 19.14 -16.96 2.81
N VAL A 285 18.03 -16.53 3.42
CA VAL A 285 17.06 -17.43 4.05
C VAL A 285 16.55 -18.46 3.04
N LEU A 286 16.31 -19.68 3.52
CA LEU A 286 15.88 -20.81 2.70
C LEU A 286 14.42 -21.15 2.99
N ASP A 287 13.62 -21.27 1.93
CA ASP A 287 12.27 -21.83 2.02
C ASP A 287 12.27 -23.37 2.21
N VAL A 288 11.09 -23.99 2.24
CA VAL A 288 10.94 -25.46 2.36
C VAL A 288 11.63 -26.25 1.23
N ASN A 289 11.82 -25.66 0.06
CA ASN A 289 12.51 -26.26 -1.08
C ASN A 289 14.01 -25.94 -1.09
N LYS A 290 14.52 -25.32 0.00
CA LYS A 290 15.87 -24.75 0.09
C LYS A 290 16.14 -23.70 -0.99
N CYS A 291 15.11 -23.03 -1.49
CA CYS A 291 15.27 -21.90 -2.41
C CYS A 291 15.53 -20.63 -1.60
N THR A 292 16.53 -19.86 -2.03
CA THR A 292 16.73 -18.48 -1.56
C THR A 292 15.79 -17.52 -2.30
N PRO A 293 15.60 -16.27 -1.83
CA PRO A 293 14.92 -15.23 -2.58
C PRO A 293 15.48 -15.06 -4.01
N LEU A 294 16.79 -15.19 -4.20
CA LEU A 294 17.42 -15.10 -5.53
C LEU A 294 16.93 -16.21 -6.48
N HIS A 295 16.77 -17.44 -5.99
CA HIS A 295 16.20 -18.53 -6.79
C HIS A 295 14.79 -18.19 -7.28
N LEU A 296 13.96 -17.61 -6.41
CA LEU A 296 12.58 -17.26 -6.73
C LEU A 296 12.49 -16.06 -7.69
N ALA A 297 13.35 -15.05 -7.51
CA ALA A 297 13.45 -13.92 -8.45
C ALA A 297 13.90 -14.39 -9.85
N ALA A 298 14.89 -15.29 -9.91
CA ALA A 298 15.40 -15.85 -11.16
C ALA A 298 14.36 -16.74 -11.87
N LEU A 299 13.60 -17.55 -11.11
CA LEU A 299 12.50 -18.36 -11.62
C LEU A 299 11.42 -17.49 -12.31
N GLY A 300 11.09 -16.35 -11.70
CA GLY A 300 10.16 -15.37 -12.24
C GLY A 300 10.73 -14.52 -13.39
N GLY A 301 12.05 -14.54 -13.60
CA GLY A 301 12.73 -13.66 -14.56
C GLY A 301 12.72 -12.18 -14.14
N HIS A 302 12.69 -11.91 -12.83
CA HIS A 302 12.59 -10.55 -12.31
C HIS A 302 13.95 -9.87 -12.24
N LEU A 303 14.41 -9.31 -13.37
CA LEU A 303 15.76 -8.73 -13.53
C LEU A 303 16.14 -7.75 -12.41
N SER A 304 15.30 -6.75 -12.14
CA SER A 304 15.62 -5.74 -11.11
C SER A 304 15.67 -6.34 -9.69
N ALA A 305 14.89 -7.38 -9.40
CA ALA A 305 14.96 -8.08 -8.12
C ALA A 305 16.23 -8.94 -8.02
N VAL A 306 16.64 -9.60 -9.11
CA VAL A 306 17.89 -10.35 -9.21
C VAL A 306 19.10 -9.43 -8.99
N GLU A 307 19.15 -8.29 -9.69
CA GLU A 307 20.22 -7.30 -9.53
C GLU A 307 20.29 -6.78 -8.08
N CYS A 308 19.14 -6.38 -7.52
CA CYS A 308 19.04 -5.91 -6.14
C CYS A 308 19.54 -6.93 -5.11
N LEU A 309 19.24 -8.22 -5.29
CA LEU A 309 19.69 -9.26 -4.37
C LEU A 309 21.19 -9.55 -4.52
N LEU A 310 21.72 -9.52 -5.75
CA LEU A 310 23.14 -9.73 -6.04
C LEU A 310 24.04 -8.58 -5.56
N GLU A 311 23.51 -7.35 -5.51
CA GLU A 311 24.20 -6.21 -4.91
C GLU A 311 24.53 -6.44 -3.43
N VAL A 312 23.69 -7.18 -2.71
CA VAL A 312 23.87 -7.45 -1.27
C VAL A 312 24.75 -8.68 -1.03
N SER A 313 24.50 -9.78 -1.76
CA SER A 313 25.32 -11.00 -1.65
C SER A 313 25.54 -11.66 -2.99
N ASN A 314 26.80 -11.71 -3.41
CA ASN A 314 27.24 -12.49 -4.56
C ASN A 314 27.44 -13.99 -4.24
N TYR A 315 27.42 -14.40 -2.96
CA TYR A 315 27.60 -15.80 -2.58
C TYR A 315 26.40 -16.66 -3.03
N THR A 316 25.20 -16.07 -2.97
CA THR A 316 23.94 -16.74 -3.34
C THR A 316 23.85 -17.12 -4.81
N LYS A 317 24.66 -16.51 -5.69
CA LYS A 317 24.67 -16.76 -7.14
C LYS A 317 24.87 -18.23 -7.50
N TYR A 318 25.66 -18.94 -6.70
CA TYR A 318 26.01 -20.35 -6.91
C TYR A 318 25.39 -21.29 -5.87
N ALA A 319 24.52 -20.78 -5.00
CA ALA A 319 23.80 -21.61 -4.04
C ALA A 319 22.92 -22.63 -4.77
N LEU A 320 22.75 -23.81 -4.17
CA LEU A 320 21.93 -24.89 -4.72
C LEU A 320 20.66 -25.05 -3.89
N ASN A 321 19.52 -25.15 -4.57
CA ASN A 321 18.26 -25.51 -3.93
C ASN A 321 18.18 -27.02 -3.60
N GLY A 322 17.03 -27.46 -3.08
CA GLY A 322 16.77 -28.86 -2.72
C GLY A 322 16.83 -29.84 -3.90
N GLN A 323 16.76 -29.35 -5.14
CA GLN A 323 16.91 -30.14 -6.37
C GLN A 323 18.35 -30.12 -6.91
N GLY A 324 19.29 -29.45 -6.22
CA GLY A 324 20.67 -29.29 -6.69
C GLY A 324 20.81 -28.28 -7.83
N LYS A 325 19.88 -27.34 -7.98
CA LYS A 325 19.86 -26.33 -9.05
C LYS A 325 20.26 -24.96 -8.52
N THR A 326 21.02 -24.20 -9.31
CA THR A 326 21.30 -22.79 -9.06
C THR A 326 20.15 -21.90 -9.54
N ALA A 327 20.13 -20.64 -9.12
CA ALA A 327 19.22 -19.63 -9.65
C ALA A 327 19.31 -19.51 -11.19
N PHE A 328 20.52 -19.61 -11.77
CA PHE A 328 20.72 -19.64 -13.21
C PHE A 328 20.07 -20.86 -13.88
N ALA A 329 20.24 -22.06 -13.30
CA ALA A 329 19.63 -23.27 -13.85
C ALA A 329 18.10 -23.16 -13.86
N LEU A 330 17.49 -22.61 -12.81
CA LEU A 330 16.05 -22.36 -12.77
C LEU A 330 15.61 -21.33 -13.82
N ALA A 331 16.39 -20.27 -14.02
CA ALA A 331 16.13 -19.28 -15.07
C ALA A 331 16.17 -19.93 -16.47
N VAL A 332 17.13 -20.80 -16.73
CA VAL A 332 17.24 -21.53 -18.02
C VAL A 332 16.07 -22.47 -18.25
N GLU A 333 15.66 -23.24 -17.24
CA GLU A 333 14.51 -24.15 -17.33
C GLU A 333 13.18 -23.44 -17.57
N ASN A 334 13.09 -22.15 -17.24
CA ASN A 334 11.88 -21.34 -17.39
C ASN A 334 12.03 -20.25 -18.47
N ASP A 335 13.05 -20.38 -19.34
CA ASP A 335 13.33 -19.48 -20.46
C ASP A 335 13.42 -17.99 -20.07
N ARG A 336 14.02 -17.70 -18.91
CA ARG A 336 14.20 -16.35 -18.37
C ARG A 336 15.52 -15.72 -18.84
N SER A 337 15.64 -15.51 -20.15
CA SER A 337 16.90 -15.04 -20.77
C SER A 337 17.37 -13.67 -20.30
N ASN A 338 16.45 -12.81 -19.85
CA ASN A 338 16.77 -11.48 -19.35
C ASN A 338 17.63 -11.48 -18.08
N VAL A 339 17.64 -12.56 -17.29
CA VAL A 339 18.45 -12.67 -16.06
C VAL A 339 19.75 -13.48 -16.26
N TYR A 340 20.02 -13.97 -17.47
CA TYR A 340 21.21 -14.78 -17.73
C TYR A 340 22.51 -14.00 -17.52
N ASP A 341 22.53 -12.72 -17.90
CA ASP A 341 23.70 -11.86 -17.75
C ASP A 341 24.14 -11.70 -16.28
N PRO A 342 23.28 -11.18 -15.37
CA PRO A 342 23.66 -11.02 -13.97
C PRO A 342 23.92 -12.36 -13.26
N LEU A 343 23.27 -13.45 -13.67
CA LEU A 343 23.40 -14.76 -13.00
C LEU A 343 24.56 -15.62 -13.52
N HIS A 344 25.00 -15.46 -14.76
CA HIS A 344 26.03 -16.33 -15.33
C HIS A 344 26.89 -15.68 -16.42
N LEU A 345 26.27 -15.11 -17.46
CA LEU A 345 27.00 -14.72 -18.67
C LEU A 345 28.03 -13.62 -18.39
N GLY A 346 27.73 -12.69 -17.48
CA GLY A 346 28.70 -11.68 -17.05
C GLY A 346 29.98 -12.31 -16.46
N ASP A 347 29.84 -13.28 -15.56
CA ASP A 347 31.00 -13.96 -14.95
C ASP A 347 31.75 -14.83 -15.96
N ALA A 348 31.00 -15.49 -16.86
CA ALA A 348 31.57 -16.27 -17.94
C ALA A 348 32.39 -15.37 -18.88
N LEU A 349 31.86 -14.21 -19.28
CA LEU A 349 32.54 -13.25 -20.14
C LEU A 349 33.81 -12.70 -19.48
N HIS A 350 33.74 -12.33 -18.20
CA HIS A 350 34.90 -11.91 -17.42
C HIS A 350 35.97 -13.00 -17.31
N ARG A 351 35.56 -14.26 -17.10
CA ARG A 351 36.46 -15.42 -17.04
C ARG A 351 37.15 -15.65 -18.38
N SER A 352 36.39 -15.63 -19.48
CA SER A 352 36.90 -15.81 -20.85
C SER A 352 37.92 -14.72 -21.20
N ALA A 353 37.62 -13.45 -20.88
CA ALA A 353 38.54 -12.33 -21.05
C ALA A 353 39.83 -12.46 -20.22
N ARG A 354 39.73 -13.01 -19.00
CA ARG A 354 40.88 -13.22 -18.10
C ARG A 354 41.81 -14.32 -18.60
N ILE A 355 41.28 -15.44 -19.09
CA ILE A 355 42.08 -16.60 -19.52
C ILE A 355 42.59 -16.45 -20.97
N GLY A 356 41.91 -15.66 -21.80
CA GLY A 356 42.25 -15.48 -23.21
C GLY A 356 41.37 -16.29 -24.17
N ASP A 357 40.17 -16.70 -23.74
CA ASP A 357 39.26 -17.49 -24.58
C ASP A 357 38.40 -16.59 -25.46
N VAL A 358 38.83 -16.40 -26.71
CA VAL A 358 38.11 -15.60 -27.71
C VAL A 358 36.78 -16.25 -28.11
N ASN A 359 36.71 -17.58 -28.15
CA ASN A 359 35.48 -18.27 -28.53
C ASN A 359 34.43 -18.17 -27.41
N GLY A 360 34.86 -18.31 -26.15
CA GLY A 360 34.02 -18.04 -24.98
C GLY A 360 33.47 -16.62 -24.95
N ILE A 361 34.29 -15.60 -25.29
CA ILE A 361 33.83 -14.21 -25.43
C ILE A 361 32.73 -14.11 -26.51
N LYS A 362 32.95 -14.70 -27.69
CA LYS A 362 31.98 -14.68 -28.78
C LYS A 362 30.66 -15.35 -28.39
N SER A 363 30.72 -16.53 -27.75
CA SER A 363 29.53 -17.26 -27.27
C SER A 363 28.74 -16.43 -26.28
N CYS A 364 29.41 -15.89 -25.25
CA CYS A 364 28.75 -15.07 -24.22
C CYS A 364 28.05 -13.84 -24.84
N ILE A 365 28.72 -13.14 -25.76
CA ILE A 365 28.12 -11.97 -26.43
C ILE A 365 26.92 -12.40 -27.30
N SER A 366 27.01 -13.52 -28.02
CA SER A 366 25.89 -14.03 -28.81
C SER A 366 24.69 -14.48 -27.98
N GLU A 367 24.93 -14.90 -26.73
CA GLU A 367 23.91 -15.28 -25.75
C GLU A 367 23.33 -14.07 -24.99
N GLY A 368 23.80 -12.85 -25.28
CA GLY A 368 23.26 -11.61 -24.71
C GLY A 368 24.00 -11.06 -23.49
N ALA A 369 25.25 -11.49 -23.25
CA ALA A 369 26.06 -10.93 -22.16
C ALA A 369 26.27 -9.42 -22.32
N ASN A 370 26.17 -8.68 -21.21
CA ASN A 370 26.50 -7.27 -21.18
C ASN A 370 28.02 -7.10 -21.28
N MET A 371 28.48 -6.70 -22.45
CA MET A 371 29.89 -6.57 -22.74
C MET A 371 30.64 -5.52 -21.91
N ASN A 372 29.89 -4.56 -21.37
CA ASN A 372 30.40 -3.48 -20.53
C ASN A 372 29.99 -3.66 -19.06
N GLY A 373 29.42 -4.83 -18.73
CA GLY A 373 29.09 -5.21 -17.37
C GLY A 373 30.32 -5.12 -16.48
N LYS A 374 30.15 -4.55 -15.29
CA LYS A 374 31.23 -4.38 -14.31
C LYS A 374 31.16 -5.47 -13.26
N ASP A 375 32.31 -5.92 -12.77
CA ASP A 375 32.36 -6.77 -11.59
C ASP A 375 32.40 -5.96 -10.28
N GLN A 376 32.59 -6.67 -9.16
CA GLN A 376 32.74 -6.08 -7.83
C GLN A 376 33.85 -5.02 -7.71
N ASN A 377 34.88 -5.07 -8.56
CA ASN A 377 35.97 -4.08 -8.59
C ASN A 377 35.69 -2.94 -9.59
N GLY A 378 34.54 -2.94 -10.24
CA GLY A 378 34.21 -2.00 -11.32
C GLY A 378 34.87 -2.36 -12.65
N TRP A 379 35.54 -3.51 -12.75
CA TRP A 379 36.27 -3.89 -13.95
C TRP A 379 35.28 -4.37 -15.01
N THR A 380 35.51 -3.99 -16.27
CA THR A 380 34.83 -4.60 -17.43
C THR A 380 35.61 -5.83 -17.92
N PRO A 381 35.06 -6.65 -18.83
CA PRO A 381 35.82 -7.71 -19.51
C PRO A 381 37.08 -7.16 -20.19
N LEU A 382 37.01 -5.95 -20.76
CA LEU A 382 38.15 -5.30 -21.41
C LEU A 382 39.27 -4.97 -20.42
N HIS A 383 38.95 -4.57 -19.18
CA HIS A 383 39.95 -4.41 -18.12
C HIS A 383 40.69 -5.71 -17.83
N ARG A 384 39.97 -6.85 -17.72
CA ARG A 384 40.60 -8.17 -17.49
C ARG A 384 41.51 -8.57 -18.64
N ALA A 385 41.04 -8.44 -19.88
CA ALA A 385 41.83 -8.80 -21.07
C ALA A 385 43.10 -7.94 -21.18
N ALA A 386 42.98 -6.64 -20.92
CA ALA A 386 44.09 -5.69 -20.91
C ALA A 386 45.11 -6.00 -19.80
N PHE A 387 44.63 -6.18 -18.56
CA PHE A 387 45.48 -6.51 -17.40
C PHE A 387 46.18 -7.87 -17.50
N LYS A 388 45.61 -8.82 -18.26
CA LYS A 388 46.21 -10.14 -18.51
C LYS A 388 46.95 -10.25 -19.84
N GLY A 389 47.06 -9.16 -20.60
CA GLY A 389 47.79 -9.11 -21.87
C GLY A 389 47.19 -9.95 -22.98
N LYS A 390 45.88 -10.25 -22.90
CA LYS A 390 45.16 -11.09 -23.87
C LYS A 390 44.78 -10.26 -25.10
N THR A 391 45.76 -9.96 -25.94
CA THR A 391 45.65 -9.06 -27.11
C THR A 391 44.53 -9.43 -28.07
N GLU A 392 44.32 -10.72 -28.35
CA GLU A 392 43.20 -11.15 -29.22
C GLU A 392 41.83 -10.94 -28.56
N CYS A 393 41.72 -11.15 -27.25
CA CYS A 393 40.51 -10.83 -26.50
C CYS A 393 40.26 -9.31 -26.46
N VAL A 394 41.31 -8.50 -26.32
CA VAL A 394 41.20 -7.03 -26.42
C VAL A 394 40.67 -6.63 -27.80
N ARG A 395 41.23 -7.16 -28.89
CA ARG A 395 40.73 -6.92 -30.26
C ARG A 395 39.27 -7.35 -30.41
N ALA A 396 38.93 -8.55 -29.97
CA ALA A 396 37.57 -9.06 -30.05
C ALA A 396 36.58 -8.17 -29.29
N LEU A 397 36.84 -7.87 -28.02
CA LEU A 397 35.97 -7.03 -27.19
C LEU A 397 35.78 -5.62 -27.78
N ILE A 398 36.84 -5.02 -28.33
CA ILE A 398 36.74 -3.72 -29.02
C ILE A 398 35.89 -3.83 -30.28
N SER A 399 36.09 -4.87 -31.10
CA SER A 399 35.36 -5.07 -32.36
C SER A 399 33.85 -5.22 -32.15
N TYR A 400 33.43 -5.76 -31.00
CA TYR A 400 32.03 -5.90 -30.64
C TYR A 400 31.45 -4.63 -29.98
N GLY A 401 32.25 -3.57 -29.75
CA GLY A 401 31.78 -2.31 -29.14
C GLY A 401 32.09 -2.13 -27.65
N GLY A 402 33.07 -2.84 -27.10
CA GLY A 402 33.49 -2.66 -25.70
C GLY A 402 33.99 -1.24 -25.42
N ASP A 403 33.60 -0.67 -24.28
CA ASP A 403 33.98 0.69 -23.90
C ASP A 403 35.47 0.77 -23.56
N ILE A 404 36.23 1.34 -24.49
CA ILE A 404 37.68 1.51 -24.45
C ILE A 404 38.10 2.46 -23.32
N ASN A 405 37.24 3.41 -22.97
CA ASN A 405 37.53 4.46 -21.99
C ASN A 405 36.71 4.31 -20.70
N GLY A 406 35.97 3.21 -20.55
CA GLY A 406 35.23 2.90 -19.34
C GLY A 406 36.20 2.84 -18.15
N VAL A 407 35.80 3.42 -17.03
CA VAL A 407 36.62 3.45 -15.81
C VAL A 407 36.15 2.43 -14.79
N ASP A 408 37.09 1.82 -14.08
CA ASP A 408 36.80 1.01 -12.91
C ASP A 408 36.45 1.86 -11.66
N ASN A 409 36.21 1.20 -10.52
CA ASN A 409 35.84 1.90 -9.28
C ASN A 409 36.96 2.83 -8.75
N ASN A 410 38.20 2.65 -9.23
CA ASN A 410 39.36 3.46 -8.87
C ASN A 410 39.67 4.54 -9.93
N GLY A 411 38.82 4.66 -10.96
CA GLY A 411 39.00 5.63 -12.05
C GLY A 411 40.00 5.19 -13.12
N TYR A 412 40.50 3.95 -13.09
CA TYR A 412 41.44 3.46 -14.10
C TYR A 412 40.70 2.92 -15.33
N THR A 413 41.26 3.20 -16.51
CA THR A 413 40.80 2.65 -17.79
C THR A 413 41.50 1.32 -18.12
N PRO A 414 41.04 0.54 -19.10
CA PRO A 414 41.74 -0.66 -19.54
C PRO A 414 43.19 -0.39 -19.97
N LEU A 415 43.48 0.78 -20.56
CA LEU A 415 44.84 1.17 -20.93
C LEU A 415 45.74 1.31 -19.69
N HIS A 416 45.26 1.94 -18.62
CA HIS A 416 46.02 2.04 -17.38
C HIS A 416 46.36 0.65 -16.83
N ARG A 417 45.39 -0.28 -16.85
CA ARG A 417 45.60 -1.67 -16.38
C ARG A 417 46.58 -2.46 -17.26
N ALA A 418 46.56 -2.26 -18.59
CA ALA A 418 47.56 -2.86 -19.48
C ALA A 418 48.98 -2.35 -19.19
N VAL A 419 49.13 -1.04 -18.97
CA VAL A 419 50.42 -0.40 -18.67
C VAL A 419 50.93 -0.82 -17.30
N GLU A 420 50.06 -0.84 -16.28
CA GLU A 420 50.38 -1.31 -14.93
C GLU A 420 50.91 -2.75 -14.92
N ALA A 421 50.32 -3.63 -15.73
CA ALA A 421 50.75 -5.02 -15.87
C ALA A 421 51.93 -5.22 -16.85
N GLY A 422 52.43 -4.16 -17.50
CA GLY A 422 53.54 -4.23 -18.44
C GLY A 422 53.22 -4.87 -19.80
N HIS A 423 51.95 -4.93 -20.18
CA HIS A 423 51.50 -5.57 -21.43
C HIS A 423 51.49 -4.59 -22.60
N VAL A 424 52.68 -4.38 -23.20
CA VAL A 424 52.92 -3.40 -24.27
C VAL A 424 52.01 -3.61 -25.47
N GLU A 425 51.87 -4.84 -25.97
CA GLU A 425 51.07 -5.12 -27.15
C GLU A 425 49.58 -4.80 -26.92
N ALA A 426 49.04 -5.13 -25.73
CA ALA A 426 47.66 -4.81 -25.37
C ALA A 426 47.45 -3.29 -25.26
N ALA A 427 48.42 -2.57 -24.68
CA ALA A 427 48.39 -1.12 -24.59
C ALA A 427 48.44 -0.46 -25.99
N LEU A 428 49.29 -0.95 -26.90
CA LEU A 428 49.37 -0.46 -28.28
C LEU A 428 48.06 -0.68 -29.04
N VAL A 429 47.41 -1.84 -28.87
CA VAL A 429 46.09 -2.10 -29.47
C VAL A 429 45.06 -1.11 -28.95
N LEU A 430 45.00 -0.88 -27.63
CA LEU A 430 44.07 0.07 -27.03
C LEU A 430 44.29 1.50 -27.53
N ILE A 431 45.55 1.97 -27.58
CA ILE A 431 45.91 3.29 -28.12
C ILE A 431 45.51 3.39 -29.59
N GLY A 432 45.80 2.36 -30.38
CA GLY A 432 45.44 2.30 -31.80
C GLY A 432 43.94 2.38 -32.07
N HIS A 433 43.11 2.01 -31.09
CA HIS A 433 41.64 2.11 -31.17
C HIS A 433 41.08 3.32 -30.40
N GLY A 434 41.91 4.30 -30.03
CA GLY A 434 41.45 5.57 -29.47
C GLY A 434 41.30 5.61 -27.95
N ALA A 435 42.01 4.74 -27.22
CA ALA A 435 42.11 4.85 -25.77
C ALA A 435 42.78 6.17 -25.34
N LYS A 436 42.13 6.92 -24.43
CA LYS A 436 42.63 8.18 -23.92
C LYS A 436 43.72 7.92 -22.87
N ALA A 437 44.94 8.35 -23.16
CA ALA A 437 46.08 8.23 -22.24
C ALA A 437 46.06 9.22 -21.05
N ASN A 438 45.15 10.21 -21.05
CA ASN A 438 45.13 11.29 -20.06
C ASN A 438 43.76 11.46 -19.38
N VAL A 439 43.26 10.41 -18.73
CA VAL A 439 42.13 10.55 -17.80
C VAL A 439 42.73 10.75 -16.41
N LYS A 440 42.72 12.00 -15.92
CA LYS A 440 43.29 12.36 -14.61
C LYS A 440 42.67 11.53 -13.49
N CYS A 441 43.55 10.90 -12.71
CA CYS A 441 43.29 10.32 -11.40
C CYS A 441 43.19 11.40 -10.30
N LEU A 442 42.27 11.24 -9.36
CA LEU A 442 42.22 11.90 -8.04
C LEU A 442 41.55 10.85 -7.12
N LYS A 443 42.17 10.28 -6.07
CA LYS A 443 43.16 10.76 -5.07
C LYS A 443 44.04 9.60 -4.52
N GLY A 444 45.31 9.93 -4.21
CA GLY A 444 46.20 9.31 -3.19
C GLY A 444 46.63 7.86 -3.44
N ILE A 445 47.89 7.52 -3.70
CA ILE A 445 49.09 7.67 -2.85
C ILE A 445 50.32 7.84 -3.77
N GLY A 446 51.26 8.69 -3.39
CA GLY A 446 52.43 9.02 -4.19
C GLY A 446 53.49 7.92 -4.27
N MET A 447 54.02 7.69 -5.47
CA MET A 447 55.45 7.76 -5.79
C MET A 447 55.59 8.00 -7.29
N GLY A 448 56.46 8.95 -7.65
CA GLY A 448 56.52 9.54 -8.98
C GLY A 448 57.16 8.65 -10.05
N VAL A 449 56.56 8.69 -11.24
CA VAL A 449 57.32 8.78 -12.49
C VAL A 449 56.57 9.80 -13.36
N ALA A 450 57.23 10.93 -13.59
CA ALA A 450 56.75 11.97 -14.49
C ALA A 450 56.93 11.52 -15.94
N LEU A 451 55.83 11.29 -16.67
CA LEU A 451 55.86 11.39 -18.13
C LEU A 451 55.64 12.85 -18.50
N LYS A 452 56.75 13.60 -18.62
CA LYS A 452 56.77 14.91 -19.25
C LYS A 452 56.40 14.74 -20.73
N SER A 453 55.23 15.22 -21.11
CA SER A 453 54.96 15.68 -22.47
C SER A 453 55.49 17.10 -22.59
N ASP A 454 56.47 17.36 -23.46
CA ASP A 454 56.67 18.70 -24.03
C ASP A 454 57.19 18.62 -25.47
N CYS A 455 56.34 19.14 -26.34
CA CYS A 455 56.58 19.97 -27.52
C CYS A 455 57.47 19.52 -28.69
N SER A 456 56.82 19.62 -29.84
CA SER A 456 57.30 19.61 -31.22
C SER A 456 58.22 20.79 -31.58
N LYS A 457 59.33 20.50 -32.29
CA LYS A 457 59.70 21.02 -33.64
C LYS A 457 61.22 20.96 -33.89
N ASN A 458 61.56 20.55 -35.11
CA ASN A 458 62.77 20.84 -35.91
C ASN A 458 64.15 20.42 -35.37
N HIS A 459 64.70 19.32 -35.91
CA HIS A 459 65.73 19.34 -36.97
C HIS A 459 66.33 17.94 -37.14
N CYS A 460 66.48 17.50 -38.39
CA CYS A 460 67.38 16.42 -38.76
C CYS A 460 68.82 16.75 -38.36
N CYS A 461 69.56 15.79 -37.79
CA CYS A 461 70.94 15.47 -38.21
C CYS A 461 71.43 14.14 -37.62
N TYR A 462 71.75 13.24 -38.56
CA TYR A 462 72.79 12.21 -38.59
C TYR A 462 73.80 12.05 -37.43
N ARG A 463 74.06 10.75 -37.16
CA ARG A 463 75.35 10.07 -36.86
C ARG A 463 76.08 10.37 -35.54
N GLY A 464 76.49 9.26 -34.91
CA GLY A 464 77.90 9.04 -34.59
C GLY A 464 78.20 8.68 -33.13
N SER A 465 78.38 7.37 -32.90
CA SER A 465 79.65 6.84 -32.39
C SER A 465 80.31 7.45 -31.15
N PHE A 466 80.37 6.60 -30.12
CA PHE A 466 81.58 6.25 -29.36
C PHE A 466 82.03 7.10 -28.15
N VAL A 467 82.49 6.29 -27.18
CA VAL A 467 83.42 6.47 -26.05
C VAL A 467 82.87 6.98 -24.69
N GLN A 468 82.97 6.08 -23.69
CA GLN A 468 83.36 6.32 -22.27
C GLN A 468 84.63 7.23 -22.17
N PRO A 469 85.23 7.61 -21.02
CA PRO A 469 85.06 7.25 -19.60
C PRO A 469 84.86 8.51 -18.69
N LEU A 470 84.65 8.44 -17.37
CA LEU A 470 85.44 7.89 -16.25
C LEU A 470 84.53 7.38 -15.13
#